data_AF-A0A7W1HU78-F1
#
_entry.id   AF-A0A7W1HU78-F1
#
_cell.length_a   1.000
_cell.length_b   1.000
_cell.length_c   1.000
_cell.angle_alpha   90.00
_cell.angle_beta   90.00
_cell.angle_gamma   90.00
#
_symmetry.space_group_name_H-M   'P 1'
#
loop_
_entity.id
_entity.type
_entity.pdbx_description
1 polymer ?
#
loop_
_entity_poly.entity_id
_entity_poly.type
_entity_poly.pdbx_seq_one_letter_code
_entity_poly.pdbx_strand_id
1 'polypeptide(L)'
;MAHRSVKIEPREKVFADTAAFVALLIRRDEHHQPANKIMAELSEKDTKLFITEMVLFELANALSAVEVRARAIILIDELRSLPNVEIVWSSVELFEKAWLLYRERAG
;
A
#
# COMPACT_ATOMS: atom_id res chain seq x y z
N MET A 1 -35.12 1.96 16.06
CA MET A 1 -34.49 3.09 15.38
C MET A 1 -33.06 2.69 15.03
N ALA A 2 -32.74 2.51 13.75
CA ALA A 2 -31.41 2.14 13.31
C ALA A 2 -30.53 3.40 13.27
N HIS A 3 -29.50 3.44 14.10
CA HIS A 3 -28.48 4.48 14.06
C HIS A 3 -27.65 4.26 12.79
N ARG A 4 -27.97 5.01 11.73
CA ARG A 4 -27.21 4.96 10.47
C ARG A 4 -25.89 5.67 10.72
N SER A 5 -24.83 4.91 10.97
CA SER A 5 -23.47 5.45 11.10
C SER A 5 -23.15 6.25 9.84
N VAL A 6 -22.97 7.56 10.00
CA VAL A 6 -22.50 8.43 8.92
C VAL A 6 -21.09 7.95 8.58
N LYS A 7 -20.91 7.33 7.41
CA LYS A 7 -19.58 7.09 6.86
C LYS A 7 -18.99 8.45 6.52
N ILE A 8 -18.06 8.91 7.35
CA ILE A 8 -17.21 10.05 7.00
C ILE A 8 -16.25 9.52 5.94
N GLU A 9 -16.45 9.94 4.68
CA GLU A 9 -15.50 9.62 3.62
C GLU A 9 -14.14 10.28 3.94
N PRO A 10 -13.03 9.56 3.76
CA PRO A 10 -11.69 10.10 4.00
C PRO A 10 -11.45 11.30 3.08
N ARG A 11 -10.77 12.33 3.59
CA ARG A 11 -10.54 13.59 2.87
C ARG A 11 -9.63 13.41 1.65
N GLU A 12 -8.76 12.41 1.69
CA GLU A 12 -7.81 12.07 0.63
C GLU A 12 -7.73 10.54 0.48
N LYS A 13 -7.52 10.08 -0.76
CA LYS A 13 -7.36 8.67 -1.11
C LYS A 13 -6.07 8.54 -1.91
N VAL A 14 -5.12 7.75 -1.41
CA VAL A 14 -3.80 7.58 -2.02
C VAL A 14 -3.56 6.11 -2.27
N PHE A 15 -3.06 5.78 -3.46
CA PHE A 15 -2.53 4.45 -3.75
C PHE A 15 -1.06 4.40 -3.36
N ALA A 16 -0.67 3.44 -2.51
CA ALA A 16 0.71 3.24 -2.10
C ALA A 16 1.30 2.02 -2.82
N ASP A 17 2.36 2.25 -3.59
CA ASP A 17 3.09 1.21 -4.31
C ASP A 17 4.18 0.56 -3.45
N THR A 18 4.70 -0.59 -3.88
CA THR A 18 5.75 -1.38 -3.22
C THR A 18 6.94 -0.51 -2.81
N ALA A 19 7.38 0.41 -3.68
CA ALA A 19 8.52 1.29 -3.45
C ALA A 19 8.36 2.16 -2.19
N ALA A 20 7.13 2.61 -1.86
CA ALA A 20 6.89 3.42 -0.67
C ALA A 20 7.22 2.63 0.62
N PHE A 21 6.83 1.35 0.66
CA PHE A 21 7.06 0.48 1.81
C PHE A 21 8.52 0.01 1.90
N VAL A 22 9.17 -0.24 0.77
CA VAL A 22 10.62 -0.51 0.73
C VAL A 22 11.39 0.68 1.29
N ALA A 23 11.08 1.89 0.84
CA ALA A 23 11.71 3.12 1.33
C ALA A 23 11.46 3.31 2.84
N LEU A 24 10.25 3.05 3.35
CA LEU A 24 9.96 3.12 4.79
C LEU A 24 10.77 2.09 5.61
N LEU A 25 11.01 0.89 5.08
CA LEU A 25 11.68 -0.17 5.83
C LEU A 25 13.21 -0.10 5.75
N ILE A 26 13.75 0.29 4.61
CA ILE A 26 15.18 0.24 4.34
C ILE A 26 15.82 1.59 4.66
N ARG A 27 16.44 1.69 5.83
CA ARG A 27 17.07 2.95 6.31
C ARG A 27 18.12 3.55 5.37
N ARG A 28 18.78 2.72 4.58
CA ARG A 28 19.81 3.13 3.60
C ARG A 28 19.24 3.52 2.24
N ASP A 29 17.93 3.37 2.06
CA ASP A 29 17.25 3.79 0.84
C ASP A 29 17.28 5.32 0.75
N GLU A 30 17.60 5.86 -0.42
CA GLU A 30 17.71 7.32 -0.62
C GLU A 30 16.38 8.04 -0.38
N HIS A 31 15.26 7.32 -0.52
CA HIS A 31 13.92 7.84 -0.28
C HIS A 31 13.40 7.55 1.14
N HIS A 32 14.22 6.98 2.03
CA HIS A 32 13.78 6.65 3.39
C HIS A 32 13.22 7.86 4.15
N GLN A 33 13.95 8.99 4.15
CA GLN A 33 13.51 10.20 4.85
C GLN A 33 12.28 10.85 4.16
N PRO A 34 12.26 11.04 2.83
CA PRO A 34 11.05 11.49 2.12
C PRO A 34 9.82 10.61 2.39
N ALA A 35 9.96 9.29 2.37
CA ALA A 35 8.85 8.36 2.58
C ALA A 35 8.28 8.48 4.00
N ASN A 36 9.13 8.59 5.03
CA ASN A 36 8.68 8.82 6.41
C ASN A 36 7.91 10.14 6.54
N LYS A 37 8.41 11.22 5.91
CA LYS A 37 7.74 12.52 5.93
C LYS A 37 6.36 12.46 5.27
N ILE A 38 6.28 11.87 4.07
CA ILE A 38 5.02 11.72 3.34
C ILE A 38 4.04 10.88 4.15
N MET A 39 4.47 9.76 4.74
CA MET A 39 3.58 8.89 5.52
C MET A 39 3.05 9.58 6.79
N ALA A 40 3.88 10.40 7.45
CA ALA A 40 3.43 11.22 8.58
C ALA A 40 2.37 12.24 8.14
N GLU A 41 2.59 12.95 7.04
CA GLU A 41 1.62 13.93 6.50
C GLU A 41 0.28 13.26 6.10
N LEU A 42 0.33 12.07 5.51
CA LEU A 42 -0.87 11.30 5.16
C LEU A 42 -1.62 10.83 6.40
N SER A 43 -0.90 10.45 7.46
CA SER A 43 -1.50 10.09 8.75
C SER A 43 -2.19 11.28 9.42
N GLU A 44 -1.58 12.47 9.38
CA GLU A 44 -2.16 13.70 9.95
C GLU A 44 -3.45 14.14 9.24
N LYS A 45 -3.59 13.80 7.95
CA LYS A 45 -4.74 14.16 7.12
C LYS A 45 -5.90 13.15 7.17
N ASP A 46 -5.77 12.08 7.95
CA ASP A 46 -6.73 10.95 7.96
C ASP A 46 -6.94 10.38 6.54
N THR A 47 -5.83 10.23 5.80
CA THR A 47 -5.85 9.72 4.43
C THR A 47 -6.12 8.22 4.41
N LYS A 48 -6.99 7.79 3.49
CA LYS A 48 -7.20 6.37 3.20
C LYS A 48 -6.15 5.89 2.22
N LEU A 49 -5.39 4.89 2.63
CA LEU A 49 -4.39 4.22 1.82
C LEU A 49 -5.00 3.01 1.11
N PHE A 50 -4.87 2.97 -0.20
CA PHE A 50 -5.20 1.82 -1.02
C PHE A 50 -3.92 1.10 -1.43
N ILE A 51 -3.91 -0.22 -1.27
CA ILE A 51 -2.87 -1.11 -1.77
C ILE A 51 -3.54 -2.32 -2.41
N THR A 52 -2.82 -3.06 -3.26
CA THR A 52 -3.28 -4.38 -3.73
C THR A 52 -2.59 -5.49 -2.96
N GLU A 53 -3.14 -6.70 -3.02
CA GLU A 53 -2.43 -7.91 -2.60
C GLU A 53 -1.13 -8.13 -3.39
N MET A 54 -1.07 -7.66 -4.64
CA MET A 54 0.13 -7.72 -5.47
C MET A 54 1.27 -6.85 -4.89
N VAL A 55 0.96 -5.66 -4.36
CA VAL A 55 1.94 -4.83 -3.65
C VAL A 55 2.52 -5.57 -2.44
N LEU A 56 1.69 -6.33 -1.70
CA LEU A 56 2.17 -7.14 -0.57
C LEU A 56 3.06 -8.30 -1.04
N PHE A 57 2.73 -8.96 -2.15
CA PHE A 57 3.56 -10.02 -2.73
C PHE A 57 4.91 -9.50 -3.20
N GLU A 58 4.93 -8.37 -3.92
CA GLU A 58 6.17 -7.73 -4.36
C GLU A 58 7.03 -7.28 -3.18
N LEU A 59 6.42 -6.73 -2.13
CA LEU A 59 7.13 -6.34 -0.91
C LEU A 59 7.78 -7.54 -0.22
N ALA A 60 7.03 -8.64 -0.06
CA ALA A 60 7.58 -9.87 0.53
C ALA A 60 8.72 -10.47 -0.32
N ASN A 61 8.60 -10.39 -1.65
CA ASN A 61 9.64 -10.84 -2.56
C ASN A 61 10.89 -9.96 -2.50
N ALA A 62 10.74 -8.64 -2.52
CA ALA A 62 11.82 -7.66 -2.40
C ALA A 62 12.59 -7.79 -1.07
N LEU A 63 11.91 -8.24 -0.01
CA LEU A 63 12.46 -8.41 1.34
C LEU A 63 12.62 -9.89 1.73
N SER A 64 12.88 -10.75 0.75
CA SER A 64 12.95 -12.20 0.94
C SER A 64 14.21 -12.69 1.65
N ALA A 65 15.26 -11.86 1.74
CA ALA A 65 16.50 -12.21 2.44
C ALA A 65 16.26 -12.46 3.94
N VAL A 66 16.97 -13.45 4.50
CA VAL A 66 16.71 -13.99 5.85
C VAL A 66 16.77 -12.89 6.91
N GLU A 67 17.68 -11.94 6.76
CA GLU A 67 17.95 -10.86 7.71
C GLU A 67 16.82 -9.82 7.78
N VAL A 68 16.00 -9.70 6.72
CA VAL A 68 14.93 -8.69 6.62
C VAL A 68 13.53 -9.28 6.56
N ARG A 69 13.39 -10.59 6.31
CA ARG A 69 12.10 -11.29 6.20
C ARG A 69 11.20 -11.08 7.42
N ALA A 70 11.76 -11.14 8.63
CA ALA A 70 10.98 -10.93 9.86
C ALA A 70 10.36 -9.52 9.91
N ARG A 71 11.10 -8.51 9.41
CA ARG A 71 10.60 -7.13 9.34
C ARG A 71 9.53 -6.96 8.27
N ALA A 72 9.64 -7.68 7.15
CA ALA A 72 8.62 -7.70 6.12
C ALA A 72 7.30 -8.28 6.63
N ILE A 73 7.36 -9.38 7.41
CA ILE A 73 6.18 -9.99 8.04
C ILE A 73 5.48 -8.98 8.95
N ILE A 74 6.23 -8.35 9.86
CA ILE A 74 5.68 -7.35 10.79
C ILE A 74 4.98 -6.21 10.02
N LEU A 75 5.65 -5.65 9.01
CA LEU A 75 5.07 -4.56 8.21
C LEU A 75 3.81 -4.99 7.47
N ILE A 76 3.79 -6.18 6.87
CA ILE A 76 2.61 -6.69 6.15
C ILE A 76 1.45 -6.92 7.14
N ASP A 77 1.72 -7.49 8.31
CA ASP A 77 0.70 -7.72 9.34
C ASP A 77 0.13 -6.38 9.86
N GLU A 78 0.99 -5.38 10.07
CA GLU A 78 0.57 -4.02 10.43
C GLU A 78 -0.34 -3.43 9.35
N LEU A 79 0.07 -3.44 8.08
CA LEU A 79 -0.74 -2.93 6.96
C LEU A 79 -2.11 -3.60 6.86
N ARG A 80 -2.18 -4.91 7.13
CA ARG A 80 -3.45 -5.66 7.13
C ARG A 80 -4.36 -5.33 8.31
N SER A 81 -3.79 -4.81 9.40
CA SER A 81 -4.52 -4.47 10.63
C SER A 81 -4.97 -3.01 10.70
N LEU A 82 -4.34 -2.12 9.92
CA LEU A 82 -4.60 -0.69 9.96
C LEU A 82 -5.97 -0.33 9.37
N PRO A 83 -6.85 0.39 10.10
CA PRO A 83 -8.21 0.68 9.64
C PRO A 83 -8.26 1.65 8.45
N ASN A 84 -7.26 2.52 8.32
CA ASN A 84 -7.11 3.45 7.21
C ASN A 84 -6.41 2.85 5.99
N VAL A 85 -6.03 1.58 6.03
CA VAL A 85 -5.53 0.83 4.87
C VAL A 85 -6.65 -0.01 4.29
N GLU A 86 -6.75 -0.07 2.96
CA GLU A 86 -7.65 -0.96 2.23
C GLU A 86 -6.86 -1.77 1.22
N ILE A 87 -6.95 -3.09 1.36
CA ILE A 87 -6.35 -4.05 0.44
C ILE A 87 -7.41 -4.38 -0.62
N VAL A 88 -7.16 -3.89 -1.83
CA VAL A 88 -7.98 -4.17 -3.01
C VAL A 88 -7.47 -5.45 -3.64
N TRP A 89 -8.28 -6.50 -3.59
CA TRP A 89 -7.96 -7.79 -4.19
C TRP A 89 -8.21 -7.77 -5.70
N SER A 90 -7.26 -8.27 -6.48
CA SER A 90 -7.42 -8.37 -7.93
C SER A 90 -8.52 -9.37 -8.28
N SER A 91 -9.43 -8.93 -9.16
CA SER A 91 -10.37 -9.81 -9.84
C SER A 91 -9.86 -10.13 -11.25
N VAL A 92 -10.43 -11.16 -11.88
CA VAL A 92 -10.14 -11.48 -13.28
C VAL A 92 -10.41 -10.27 -14.17
N GLU A 93 -11.52 -9.57 -13.94
CA GLU A 93 -11.89 -8.39 -14.72
C GLU A 93 -10.91 -7.23 -14.53
N LEU A 94 -10.39 -7.04 -13.30
CA LEU A 94 -9.38 -6.01 -13.03
C LEU A 94 -8.06 -6.35 -13.72
N PHE A 95 -7.66 -7.62 -13.69
CA PHE A 95 -6.47 -8.11 -14.38
C PHE A 95 -6.56 -7.89 -15.90
N GLU A 96 -7.66 -8.30 -16.54
CA GLU A 96 -7.84 -8.13 -17.98
C GLU A 96 -7.80 -6.65 -18.40
N LYS A 97 -8.40 -5.76 -17.60
CA LYS A 97 -8.33 -4.30 -17.83
C LYS A 97 -6.92 -3.77 -17.67
N ALA A 98 -6.19 -4.21 -16.63
CA ALA A 98 -4.81 -3.81 -16.41
C ALA A 98 -3.90 -4.29 -17.55
N TRP A 99 -4.12 -5.51 -18.04
CA TRP A 99 -3.37 -6.07 -19.16
C TRP A 99 -3.63 -5.32 -20.47
N LEU A 100 -4.88 -4.97 -20.76
CA LEU A 100 -5.22 -4.14 -21.91
C LEU A 100 -4.51 -2.78 -21.83
N LEU A 101 -4.60 -2.10 -20.69
CA LEU A 101 -3.96 -0.81 -20.48
C LEU A 101 -2.44 -0.88 -20.64
N TYR A 102 -1.81 -1.95 -20.16
CA TYR A 102 -0.38 -2.18 -20.35
C TYR A 102 -0.04 -2.31 -21.84
N ARG A 103 -0.80 -3.12 -22.59
CA ARG A 103 -0.60 -3.32 -24.03
C ARG A 103 -0.77 -2.04 -24.84
N GLU A 104 -1.75 -1.21 -24.49
CA GLU A 104 -2.00 0.07 -25.16
C GLU A 104 -0.84 1.06 -24.98
N ARG A 105 -0.05 0.92 -23.90
CA ARG A 105 1.10 1.77 -23.59
C ARG A 105 2.44 1.21 -24.08
N ALA A 106 2.43 0.05 -24.75
CA ALA A 106 3.62 -0.56 -25.32
C ALA A 106 4.02 0.05 -26.68
N GLY A 107 3.21 0.97 -27.22
CA GLY A 107 3.44 1.69 -28.48
C GLY A 107 3.87 3.14 -28.24
#